data_AF-A0A2S8FV08-F1
#
_entry.id   AF-A0A2S8FV08-F1
#
_cell.length_a   1.000
_cell.length_b   1.000
_cell.length_c   1.000
_cell.angle_alpha   90.00
_cell.angle_beta   90.00
_cell.angle_gamma   90.00
#
_symmetry.space_group_name_H-M   'P 1'
#
loop_
_entity.id
_entity.type
_entity.pdbx_description
1 polymer ?
#
loop_
_entity_poly.entity_id
_entity_poly.type
_entity_poly.pdbx_seq_one_letter_code
_entity_poly.pdbx_strand_id
1 'polypeptide(L)'
;MTSKTLAVALIAGLGLLGAVTTYSTLSAQDAVESAEPSGRLPTYYSEIVTQDQRLKIYTIQSGYNTKIEQLEAEIAKLEAAMKKEMEAVLTQPQLERLEELAKEDEIRRQKNEAAKRAAEKAASASGS
;
A
#
# COMPACT_ATOMS: atom_id res chain seq x y z
N MET A 1 39.03 -43.76 17.66
CA MET A 1 38.33 -44.84 18.37
C MET A 1 36.90 -44.93 17.84
N THR A 2 36.63 -46.01 17.08
CA THR A 2 35.36 -46.76 16.95
C THR A 2 34.03 -46.00 16.72
N SER A 3 33.75 -45.82 15.43
CA SER A 3 32.49 -45.91 14.67
C SER A 3 31.30 -46.63 15.31
N LYS A 4 30.06 -46.13 15.03
CA LYS A 4 28.92 -46.95 14.54
C LYS A 4 27.96 -46.15 13.66
N THR A 5 28.02 -46.44 12.37
CA THR A 5 26.99 -46.29 11.33
C THR A 5 25.87 -47.32 11.48
N LEU A 6 24.62 -46.92 11.18
CA LEU A 6 23.52 -47.79 10.73
C LEU A 6 22.91 -47.06 9.52
N ALA A 7 23.05 -47.54 8.28
CA ALA A 7 22.50 -48.75 7.65
C ALA A 7 21.46 -48.31 6.61
N VAL A 8 21.91 -48.36 5.35
CA VAL A 8 21.13 -48.22 4.12
C VAL A 8 20.24 -49.45 3.94
N ALA A 9 19.00 -49.26 3.50
CA ALA A 9 18.23 -50.29 2.81
C ALA A 9 17.72 -49.74 1.48
N LEU A 10 18.30 -50.28 0.41
CA LEU A 10 17.97 -50.12 -1.00
C LEU A 10 16.81 -51.07 -1.34
N ILE A 11 15.76 -50.59 -2.02
CA ILE A 11 15.06 -51.42 -3.02
C ILE A 11 14.88 -50.57 -4.27
N ALA A 12 15.49 -51.06 -5.34
CA ALA A 12 15.39 -50.57 -6.70
C ALA A 12 14.05 -50.98 -7.33
N GLY A 13 13.52 -50.12 -8.19
CA GLY A 13 12.44 -50.41 -9.12
C GLY A 13 12.52 -49.44 -10.30
N LEU A 14 13.30 -49.84 -11.31
CA LEU A 14 13.58 -49.10 -12.53
C LEU A 14 12.45 -49.33 -13.56
N GLY A 15 11.86 -48.24 -14.08
CA GLY A 15 11.41 -48.10 -15.47
C GLY A 15 10.00 -48.60 -15.84
N LEU A 16 9.11 -47.67 -16.24
CA LEU A 16 8.81 -47.47 -17.67
C LEU A 16 8.03 -46.15 -17.91
N LEU A 17 8.36 -45.51 -19.03
CA LEU A 17 7.69 -44.37 -19.64
C LEU A 17 6.17 -44.54 -19.79
N GLY A 18 5.44 -43.48 -19.46
CA GLY A 18 4.05 -43.27 -19.88
C GLY A 18 3.68 -41.80 -19.71
N ALA A 19 3.78 -41.02 -20.78
CA ALA A 19 3.31 -39.64 -20.81
C ALA A 19 1.80 -39.58 -20.55
N VAL A 20 1.38 -38.97 -19.44
CA VAL A 20 0.04 -38.43 -19.27
C VAL A 20 0.18 -37.01 -18.75
N THR A 21 0.03 -36.08 -19.68
CA THR A 21 -0.31 -34.69 -19.44
C THR A 21 -1.67 -34.63 -18.73
N THR A 22 -1.66 -34.44 -17.41
CA THR A 22 -2.80 -33.87 -16.71
C THR A 22 -2.27 -32.81 -15.75
N TYR A 23 -2.43 -31.56 -16.16
CA TYR A 23 -2.51 -30.43 -15.25
C TYR A 23 -3.70 -30.69 -14.31
N SER A 24 -3.46 -31.38 -13.19
CA SER A 24 -4.41 -31.46 -12.10
C SER A 24 -4.26 -30.20 -11.27
N THR A 25 -5.10 -29.24 -11.64
CA THR A 25 -5.68 -28.19 -10.81
C THR A 25 -5.72 -28.60 -9.33
N LEU A 26 -4.77 -28.08 -8.55
CA LEU A 26 -4.89 -28.06 -7.11
C LEU A 26 -5.85 -26.91 -6.78
N SER A 27 -7.12 -27.28 -6.62
CA SER A 27 -8.22 -26.43 -6.22
C SER A 27 -7.99 -25.91 -4.80
N ALA A 28 -7.33 -24.77 -4.67
CA ALA A 28 -7.53 -23.87 -3.54
C ALA A 28 -8.87 -23.14 -3.75
N GLN A 29 -9.94 -23.79 -3.32
CA GLN A 29 -11.20 -23.11 -3.00
C GLN A 29 -11.00 -22.38 -1.67
N ASP A 30 -10.27 -21.28 -1.71
CA ASP A 30 -10.52 -20.17 -0.80
C ASP A 30 -11.29 -19.14 -1.61
N ALA A 31 -12.49 -18.84 -1.14
CA ALA A 31 -13.39 -17.87 -1.73
C ALA A 31 -12.74 -16.49 -1.77
N VAL A 32 -12.05 -16.18 -2.87
CA VAL A 32 -12.00 -14.81 -3.35
C VAL A 32 -13.38 -14.56 -3.92
N GLU A 33 -14.28 -14.11 -3.05
CA GLU A 33 -15.43 -13.33 -3.47
C GLU A 33 -14.87 -12.27 -4.42
N SER A 34 -15.06 -12.51 -5.72
CA SER A 34 -14.41 -11.78 -6.79
C SER A 34 -15.04 -10.41 -6.83
N ALA A 35 -14.66 -9.54 -5.89
CA ALA A 35 -14.98 -8.14 -5.93
C ALA A 35 -14.57 -7.67 -7.32
N GLU A 36 -15.56 -7.33 -8.16
CA GLU A 36 -15.27 -6.86 -9.49
C GLU A 36 -14.25 -5.72 -9.32
N PRO A 37 -13.13 -5.77 -10.05
CA PRO A 37 -12.09 -4.76 -9.89
C PRO A 37 -12.76 -3.41 -10.16
N SER A 38 -12.95 -2.64 -9.10
CA SER A 38 -13.78 -1.45 -9.11
C SER A 38 -12.86 -0.24 -9.06
N GLY A 39 -13.07 0.68 -9.98
CA GLY A 39 -12.21 1.83 -10.17
C GLY A 39 -12.86 2.81 -11.13
N ARG A 40 -12.36 4.05 -11.14
CA ARG A 40 -12.74 5.00 -12.18
C ARG A 40 -11.91 4.72 -13.41
N LEU A 41 -12.58 4.59 -14.56
CA LEU A 41 -11.88 4.63 -15.82
C LEU A 41 -11.17 5.98 -15.97
N PRO A 42 -10.01 6.00 -16.66
CA PRO A 42 -9.40 7.25 -17.07
C PRO A 42 -10.38 8.07 -17.91
N THR A 43 -10.16 9.39 -17.93
CA THR A 43 -11.01 10.33 -18.69
C THR A 43 -11.18 9.87 -20.14
N TYR A 44 -12.41 9.93 -20.65
CA TYR A 44 -12.83 9.51 -22.02
C TYR A 44 -12.76 8.01 -22.33
N TYR A 45 -12.15 7.17 -21.48
CA TYR A 45 -12.05 5.73 -21.78
C TYR A 45 -13.42 5.06 -21.80
N SER A 46 -14.37 5.55 -21.01
CA SER A 46 -15.74 5.02 -20.98
C SER A 46 -16.46 5.08 -22.32
N GLU A 47 -16.06 5.99 -23.22
CA GLU A 47 -16.69 6.20 -24.53
C GLU A 47 -16.15 5.26 -25.61
N ILE A 48 -14.96 4.68 -25.41
CA ILE A 48 -14.23 3.97 -26.47
C ILE A 48 -13.92 2.50 -26.14
N VAL A 49 -14.10 2.06 -24.89
CA VAL A 49 -13.74 0.70 -24.47
C VAL A 49 -14.94 -0.22 -24.34
N THR A 50 -14.76 -1.48 -24.74
CA THR A 50 -15.73 -2.56 -24.51
C THR A 50 -15.76 -2.98 -23.04
N GLN A 51 -16.74 -3.83 -22.67
CA GLN A 51 -16.81 -4.40 -21.33
C GLN A 51 -15.57 -5.24 -20.98
N ASP A 52 -15.11 -6.09 -21.90
CA ASP A 52 -13.91 -6.91 -21.68
C ASP A 52 -12.65 -6.05 -21.51
N GLN A 53 -12.52 -4.97 -22.29
CA GLN A 53 -11.42 -4.04 -22.15
C GLN A 53 -11.48 -3.29 -20.81
N ARG A 54 -12.68 -2.90 -20.37
CA ARG A 54 -12.89 -2.26 -19.06
C ARG A 54 -12.42 -3.15 -17.91
N LEU A 55 -12.80 -4.43 -17.92
CA LEU A 55 -12.35 -5.38 -16.90
C LEU A 55 -10.82 -5.51 -16.88
N LYS A 56 -10.19 -5.63 -18.06
CA LYS A 56 -8.71 -5.65 -18.17
C LYS A 56 -8.07 -4.38 -17.64
N ILE A 57 -8.64 -3.20 -17.94
CA ILE A 57 -8.15 -1.91 -17.43
C ILE A 57 -8.20 -1.88 -15.91
N TYR A 58 -9.30 -2.33 -15.30
CA TYR A 58 -9.42 -2.35 -13.85
C TYR A 58 -8.43 -3.32 -13.20
N THR A 59 -8.18 -4.48 -13.80
CA THR A 59 -7.10 -5.39 -13.33
C THR A 59 -5.73 -4.73 -13.40
N ILE A 60 -5.43 -4.01 -14.49
CA ILE A 60 -4.17 -3.26 -14.63
C ILE A 60 -4.07 -2.17 -13.55
N GLN A 61 -5.12 -1.37 -13.38
CA GLN A 61 -5.16 -0.32 -12.37
C GLN A 61 -4.94 -0.88 -10.96
N SER A 62 -5.63 -1.95 -10.59
CA SER A 62 -5.45 -2.60 -9.29
C SER A 62 -4.00 -3.04 -9.07
N GLY A 63 -3.39 -3.71 -10.06
CA GLY A 63 -2.00 -4.16 -9.96
C GLY A 63 -0.98 -3.02 -9.83
N TYR A 64 -1.24 -1.86 -10.43
CA TYR A 64 -0.38 -0.67 -10.26
C TYR A 64 -0.67 0.07 -8.96
N ASN A 65 -1.93 0.19 -8.54
CA ASN A 65 -2.30 0.85 -7.28
C ASN A 65 -1.62 0.18 -6.09
N THR A 66 -1.61 -1.16 -6.03
CA THR A 66 -0.89 -1.89 -4.97
C THR A 66 0.61 -1.57 -4.95
N LYS A 67 1.25 -1.44 -6.13
CA LYS A 67 2.67 -1.06 -6.21
C LYS A 67 2.91 0.39 -5.81
N ILE A 68 2.00 1.28 -6.19
CA ILE A 68 2.05 2.70 -5.81
C ILE A 68 1.93 2.83 -4.29
N GLU A 69 0.96 2.16 -3.66
CA GLU A 69 0.79 2.16 -2.20
C GLU A 69 2.05 1.66 -1.47
N GLN A 70 2.72 0.63 -2.01
CA GLN A 70 3.99 0.15 -1.47
C GLN A 70 5.09 1.21 -1.57
N LEU A 71 5.22 1.87 -2.73
CA LEU A 71 6.21 2.94 -2.94
C LEU A 71 5.92 4.16 -2.06
N GLU A 72 4.66 4.54 -1.90
CA GLU A 72 4.25 5.63 -1.00
C GLU A 72 4.60 5.31 0.46
N ALA A 73 4.43 4.05 0.89
CA ALA A 73 4.86 3.62 2.22
C ALA A 73 6.39 3.66 2.39
N GLU A 74 7.16 3.33 1.34
CA GLU A 74 8.62 3.46 1.34
C GLU A 74 9.06 4.93 1.40
N ILE A 75 8.42 5.81 0.61
CA ILE A 75 8.66 7.25 0.64
C ILE A 75 8.40 7.80 2.05
N ALA A 76 7.25 7.46 2.65
CA ALA A 76 6.92 7.91 4.01
C ALA A 76 7.96 7.47 5.05
N LYS A 77 8.51 6.25 4.93
CA LYS A 77 9.60 5.77 5.79
C LYS A 77 10.89 6.58 5.59
N LEU A 78 11.25 6.86 4.33
CA LEU A 78 12.43 7.66 4.01
C LEU A 78 12.30 9.09 4.49
N GLU A 79 11.13 9.72 4.35
CA GLU A 79 10.86 11.07 4.86
C GLU A 79 10.98 11.12 6.39
N ALA A 80 10.45 10.12 7.10
CA ALA A 80 10.58 10.01 8.55
C ALA A 80 12.04 9.80 8.98
N ALA A 81 12.80 8.96 8.27
CA ALA A 81 14.22 8.75 8.53
C ALA A 81 15.03 10.03 8.28
N MET A 82 14.82 10.68 7.14
CA MET A 82 15.44 11.97 6.79
C MET A 82 15.16 13.02 7.85
N LYS A 83 13.90 13.15 8.31
CA LYS A 83 13.54 14.07 9.40
C LYS A 83 14.33 13.79 10.67
N LYS A 84 14.40 12.52 11.08
CA LYS A 84 15.17 12.12 12.27
C LYS A 84 16.66 12.42 12.12
N GLU A 85 17.23 12.19 10.94
CA GLU A 85 18.64 12.52 10.66
C GLU A 85 18.89 14.02 10.68
N MET A 86 17.97 14.84 10.16
CA MET A 86 18.03 16.30 10.27
C MET A 86 17.95 16.77 11.73
N GLU A 87 17.08 16.17 12.54
CA GLU A 87 16.98 16.50 13.97
C GLU A 87 18.23 16.07 14.75
N ALA A 88 18.86 14.97 14.35
CA ALA A 88 20.06 14.45 15.02
C ALA A 88 21.30 15.36 14.90
N VAL A 89 21.33 16.28 13.91
CA VAL A 89 22.42 17.27 13.78
C VAL A 89 22.18 18.55 14.58
N LEU A 90 21.00 18.70 15.20
CA LEU A 90 20.67 19.86 16.02
C LEU A 90 21.18 19.70 17.45
N THR A 91 21.52 20.84 18.06
CA THR A 91 21.79 20.90 19.50
C THR A 91 20.49 20.82 20.30
N GLN A 92 20.59 20.42 21.57
CA GLN A 92 19.42 20.34 22.46
C GLN A 92 18.59 21.65 22.52
N PRO A 93 19.20 22.85 22.66
CA PRO A 93 18.42 24.10 22.64
C PRO A 93 17.74 24.38 21.29
N GLN A 94 18.33 23.94 20.18
CA GLN A 94 17.73 24.08 18.85
C GLN A 94 16.52 23.13 18.67
N LEU A 95 16.59 21.91 19.21
CA LEU A 95 15.47 20.97 19.24
C LEU A 95 14.31 21.51 20.06
N GLU A 96 14.58 22.04 21.25
CA GLU A 96 13.57 22.68 22.10
C GLU A 96 12.89 23.84 21.37
N ARG A 97 13.67 24.71 20.72
CA ARG A 97 13.11 25.81 19.94
C ARG A 97 12.28 25.32 18.75
N LEU A 98 12.69 24.24 18.08
CA LEU A 98 11.94 23.63 16.99
C LEU A 98 10.57 23.12 17.47
N GLU A 99 10.52 22.48 18.64
CA GLU A 99 9.27 21.98 19.24
C GLU A 99 8.32 23.14 19.62
N GLU A 100 8.85 24.22 20.19
CA GLU A 100 8.07 25.43 20.48
C GLU A 100 7.45 26.02 19.21
N LEU A 101 8.26 26.20 18.16
CA LEU A 101 7.79 26.73 16.88
C LEU A 101 6.69 25.86 16.26
N ALA A 102 6.79 24.54 16.37
CA ALA A 102 5.76 23.62 15.90
C ALA A 102 4.43 23.81 16.67
N LYS A 103 4.48 24.00 17.99
CA LYS A 103 3.29 24.28 18.81
C LYS A 103 2.67 25.64 18.50
N GLU A 104 3.50 26.67 18.33
CA GLU A 104 3.06 28.01 17.94
C GLU A 104 2.30 27.98 16.59
N ASP A 105 2.81 27.23 15.61
CA ASP A 105 2.17 27.09 14.31
C ASP A 105 0.82 26.37 14.38
N GLU A 106 0.74 25.28 15.16
CA GLU A 106 -0.52 24.55 15.36
C GLU A 106 -1.59 25.44 15.98
N ILE A 107 -1.24 26.20 17.03
CA ILE A 107 -2.15 27.17 17.65
C ILE A 107 -2.60 28.23 16.64
N ARG A 108 -1.69 28.72 15.80
CA ARG A 108 -2.00 29.70 14.75
C ARG A 108 -2.98 29.13 13.72
N ARG A 109 -2.78 27.89 13.27
CA ARG A 109 -3.69 27.20 12.34
C ARG A 109 -5.08 27.02 12.94
N GLN A 110 -5.18 26.55 14.18
CA GLN A 110 -6.45 26.39 14.87
C GLN A 110 -7.21 27.72 15.00
N LYS A 111 -6.52 28.81 15.34
CA LYS A 111 -7.13 30.15 15.40
C LYS A 111 -7.66 30.60 14.04
N ASN A 112 -6.88 30.39 12.98
CA ASN A 112 -7.28 30.76 11.62
C ASN A 112 -8.49 29.95 11.15
N GLU A 113 -8.53 28.64 11.43
CA GLU A 113 -9.66 27.77 11.12
C GLU A 113 -10.91 28.16 11.90
N ALA A 114 -10.78 28.48 13.19
CA ALA A 114 -11.90 28.94 14.01
C ALA A 114 -12.46 30.29 13.51
N ALA A 115 -11.57 31.23 13.17
CA ALA A 115 -11.97 32.51 12.59
C ALA A 115 -12.69 32.33 11.23
N LYS A 116 -12.17 31.45 10.37
CA LYS A 116 -12.81 31.12 9.09
C LYS A 116 -14.22 30.54 9.30
N ARG A 117 -14.37 29.56 10.19
CA ARG A 117 -15.67 28.97 10.53
C ARG A 117 -16.64 30.00 11.13
N ALA A 118 -16.15 30.89 11.97
CA ALA A 118 -16.97 31.97 12.54
C ALA A 118 -17.44 32.96 11.46
N ALA A 119 -16.57 33.31 10.51
CA ALA A 119 -16.91 34.17 9.38
C ALA A 119 -17.92 33.50 8.43
N GLU A 120 -17.74 32.22 8.10
CA GLU A 120 -18.68 31.44 7.29
C GLU A 120 -20.06 31.36 7.96
N LYS A 121 -20.09 31.12 9.28
CA LYS A 121 -21.34 31.10 10.06
C LYS A 121 -22.03 32.47 10.05
N ALA A 122 -21.29 33.55 10.25
CA ALA A 122 -21.84 34.90 10.21
C ALA A 122 -22.39 35.27 8.82
N ALA A 123 -21.68 34.92 7.75
CA ALA A 123 -22.11 35.15 6.38
C ALA A 123 -23.38 34.35 6.01
N SER A 124 -23.49 33.10 6.48
CA SER A 124 -24.68 32.28 6.27
C SER A 124 -25.92 32.78 7.03
N ALA A 125 -25.72 33.48 8.16
CA ALA A 125 -26.81 34.03 8.98
C ALA A 125 -27.33 35.39 8.47
N SER A 126 -26.54 36.15 7.70
CA SER A 126 -26.95 37.45 7.13
C SER A 126 -27.57 37.36 5.74
N GLY A 127 -27.55 36.18 5.11
CA GLY A 127 -28.06 35.94 3.76
C GLY A 127 -29.40 35.19 3.69
N SER A 128 -30.09 35.01 4.83
CA SER A 128 -31.38 34.32 4.95
C SER A 128 -32.45 35.22 5.55
#